data_AF-A0A418L4Q7-F1
#
_entry.id   AF-A0A418L4Q7-F1
#
_cell.length_a   1.000
_cell.length_b   1.000
_cell.length_c   1.000
_cell.angle_alpha   90.00
_cell.angle_beta   90.00
_cell.angle_gamma   90.00
#
_symmetry.space_group_name_H-M   'P 1'
#
loop_
_entity.id
_entity.type
_entity.pdbx_description
1 polymer ?
#
loop_
_entity_poly.entity_id
_entity_poly.type
_entity_poly.pdbx_seq_one_letter_code
_entity_poly.pdbx_strand_id
1 'polypeptide(L)'
;MIVGIDEGAVIEYIVTTFPDLQYEVVQGNWFFFRGADRKIPAITLMSNDVFDTYSDLGRPSVYRLNIGVSSDTFDRLVPGNARTSAVDYTESDRILPHPEYGGAKWVCVVNPSEDTFAEVVRPLLAEAHFRGEPPLTT
;
A
#
# COMPACT_ATOMS: atom_id res chain seq x y z
N MET A 1 -19.97 12.11 2.30
CA MET A 1 -18.83 11.61 1.52
C MET A 1 -17.60 11.99 2.30
N ILE A 2 -16.89 11.01 2.87
CA ILE A 2 -15.57 11.28 3.43
C ILE A 2 -14.69 11.53 2.21
N VAL A 3 -14.14 12.73 2.11
CA VAL A 3 -13.14 13.04 1.08
C VAL A 3 -11.86 12.39 1.59
N GLY A 4 -11.49 11.26 0.99
CA GLY A 4 -10.19 10.63 1.25
C GLY A 4 -9.06 11.51 0.71
N ILE A 5 -7.83 11.21 1.11
CA ILE A 5 -6.68 11.87 0.49
C ILE A 5 -6.65 11.56 -1.01
N ASP A 6 -6.32 12.55 -1.82
CA ASP A 6 -6.24 12.40 -3.27
C ASP A 6 -5.09 11.47 -3.69
N GLU A 7 -5.29 10.70 -4.76
CA GLU A 7 -4.29 9.80 -5.32
C GLU A 7 -2.96 10.52 -5.60
N GLY A 8 -3.04 11.69 -6.24
CA GLY A 8 -1.88 12.50 -6.58
C GLY A 8 -1.14 12.99 -5.33
N ALA A 9 -1.87 13.35 -4.27
CA ALA A 9 -1.29 13.74 -2.99
C ALA A 9 -0.56 12.56 -2.29
N VAL A 10 -1.08 11.34 -2.40
CA VAL A 10 -0.37 10.14 -1.91
C VAL A 10 0.91 9.88 -2.69
N ILE A 11 0.87 9.97 -4.02
CA ILE A 11 2.04 9.79 -4.88
C ILE A 11 3.10 10.87 -4.56
N GLU A 12 2.68 12.13 -4.48
CA GLU A 12 3.55 13.26 -4.15
C GLU A 12 4.20 13.06 -2.78
N TYR A 13 3.44 12.62 -1.78
CA TYR A 13 3.97 12.31 -0.45
C TYR A 13 5.06 11.23 -0.52
N ILE A 14 4.82 10.12 -1.22
CA ILE A 14 5.79 9.02 -1.34
C ILE A 14 7.08 9.50 -2.02
N VAL A 15 6.96 10.17 -3.18
CA VAL A 15 8.11 10.65 -3.95
C VAL A 15 8.91 11.70 -3.19
N THR A 16 8.24 12.59 -2.44
CA THR A 16 8.91 13.66 -1.69
C THR A 16 9.55 13.15 -0.41
N THR A 17 8.89 12.22 0.29
CA THR A 17 9.37 11.71 1.60
C THR A 17 10.47 10.68 1.44
N PHE A 18 10.41 9.86 0.37
CA PHE A 18 11.35 8.78 0.10
C PHE A 18 12.00 8.94 -1.28
N PRO A 19 12.84 9.98 -1.47
CA PRO A 19 13.38 10.34 -2.78
C PRO A 19 14.34 9.29 -3.38
N ASP A 20 14.80 8.33 -2.57
CA ASP A 20 15.64 7.21 -2.97
C ASP A 20 14.85 6.00 -3.49
N LEU A 21 13.53 5.96 -3.29
CA LEU A 21 12.69 4.94 -3.93
C LEU A 21 12.63 5.17 -5.43
N GLN A 22 13.07 4.17 -6.18
CA GLN A 22 12.85 4.15 -7.61
C GLN A 22 11.40 3.77 -7.89
N TYR A 23 10.83 4.28 -8.97
CA TYR A 23 9.47 3.90 -9.35
C TYR A 23 9.32 3.65 -10.84
N GLU A 24 8.29 2.89 -11.17
CA GLU A 24 7.84 2.66 -12.53
C GLU A 24 6.32 2.84 -12.60
N VAL A 25 5.85 3.42 -13.71
CA VAL A 25 4.42 3.56 -13.98
C VAL A 25 4.08 2.64 -15.15
N VAL A 26 3.22 1.66 -14.89
CA VAL A 26 2.79 0.68 -15.88
C VAL A 26 1.28 0.75 -16.01
N GLN A 27 0.80 1.15 -17.20
CA GLN A 27 -0.63 1.29 -17.50
C GLN A 27 -1.37 2.17 -16.47
N GLY A 28 -0.73 3.24 -16.01
CA GLY A 28 -1.28 4.17 -15.02
C GLY A 28 -1.12 3.75 -13.55
N ASN A 29 -0.62 2.55 -13.27
CA ASN A 29 -0.40 2.07 -11.90
C ASN A 29 1.06 2.27 -11.49
N TRP A 30 1.29 2.58 -10.21
CA TRP A 30 2.61 2.91 -9.69
C TRP A 30 3.22 1.77 -8.89
N PHE A 31 4.50 1.53 -9.14
CA PHE A 31 5.30 0.51 -8.47
C PHE A 31 6.56 1.17 -7.91
N PHE A 32 6.71 1.19 -6.58
CA PHE A 32 7.86 1.78 -5.91
C PHE A 32 8.78 0.66 -5.40
N PHE A 33 10.05 0.75 -5.77
CA PHE A 33 11.08 -0.25 -5.54
C PHE A 33 12.15 0.31 -4.60
N ARG A 34 12.59 -0.55 -3.69
CA ARG A 34 13.77 -0.31 -2.87
C ARG A 34 15.00 -0.87 -3.57
N GLY A 35 16.11 -0.16 -3.46
CA GLY A 35 17.41 -0.63 -3.93
C GLY A 35 17.52 -0.69 -5.46
N ALA A 36 18.77 -0.79 -5.93
CA ALA A 36 19.06 -0.70 -7.37
C ALA A 36 18.65 -1.95 -8.17
N ASP A 37 18.34 -3.08 -7.52
CA ASP A 37 18.03 -4.34 -8.18
C ASP A 37 16.56 -4.46 -8.63
N ARG A 38 15.67 -3.59 -8.13
CA ARG A 38 14.26 -3.43 -8.56
C ARG A 38 13.46 -4.73 -8.70
N LYS A 39 13.79 -5.77 -7.91
CA LYS A 39 13.20 -7.11 -8.12
C LYS A 39 11.75 -7.22 -7.68
N ILE A 40 11.40 -6.62 -6.54
CA ILE A 40 10.06 -6.69 -5.95
C ILE A 40 9.71 -5.29 -5.43
N PRO A 41 8.56 -4.72 -5.80
CA PRO A 41 8.14 -3.43 -5.25
C PRO A 41 7.90 -3.55 -3.75
N ALA A 42 8.12 -2.48 -3.01
CA ALA A 42 7.80 -2.38 -1.58
C ALA A 42 6.43 -1.73 -1.34
N ILE A 43 6.03 -0.85 -2.25
CA ILE A 43 4.76 -0.11 -2.24
C ILE A 43 4.22 -0.15 -3.67
N THR A 44 2.91 -0.36 -3.83
CA THR A 44 2.25 -0.20 -5.12
C THR A 44 0.95 0.58 -4.96
N LEU A 45 0.60 1.37 -5.97
CA LEU A 45 -0.66 2.10 -6.02
C LEU A 45 -1.38 1.74 -7.32
N MET A 46 -2.55 1.13 -7.17
CA MET A 46 -3.41 0.73 -8.27
C MET A 46 -4.48 1.78 -8.48
N SER A 47 -4.59 2.28 -9.70
CA SER A 47 -5.55 3.33 -10.11
C SER A 47 -6.59 2.79 -11.08
N ASN A 48 -6.47 1.52 -11.46
CA ASN A 48 -7.39 0.83 -12.36
C ASN A 48 -7.31 -0.69 -12.17
N ASP A 49 -8.22 -1.40 -12.83
CA ASP A 49 -8.40 -2.83 -12.59
C ASP A 49 -7.38 -3.74 -13.30
N VAL A 50 -6.41 -3.19 -14.04
CA VAL A 50 -5.45 -3.99 -14.83
C VAL A 50 -4.64 -4.95 -13.96
N PHE A 51 -4.28 -4.51 -12.75
CA PHE A 51 -3.57 -5.30 -11.75
C PHE A 51 -4.39 -5.46 -10.45
N ASP A 52 -5.67 -5.09 -10.49
CA ASP A 52 -6.56 -5.08 -9.33
C ASP A 52 -8.01 -5.36 -9.72
N THR A 53 -8.38 -6.63 -9.83
CA THR A 53 -9.76 -7.01 -10.11
C THR A 53 -10.64 -7.11 -8.86
N TYR A 54 -10.14 -6.67 -7.69
CA TYR A 54 -10.79 -6.88 -6.39
C TYR A 54 -11.47 -5.62 -5.86
N SER A 55 -10.93 -4.44 -6.16
CA SER A 55 -11.29 -3.20 -5.48
C SER A 55 -12.27 -2.29 -6.23
N ASP A 56 -12.71 -2.71 -7.43
CA ASP A 56 -13.66 -1.96 -8.28
C ASP A 56 -13.16 -0.53 -8.52
N LEU A 57 -11.97 -0.41 -9.12
CA LEU A 57 -11.26 0.85 -9.32
C LEU A 57 -11.71 1.60 -10.58
N GLY A 58 -12.55 1.00 -11.42
CA GLY A 58 -13.19 1.69 -12.55
C GLY A 58 -14.12 2.86 -12.17
N ARG A 59 -14.36 3.06 -10.86
CA ARG A 59 -15.14 4.18 -10.32
C ARG A 59 -14.30 5.47 -10.28
N PRO A 60 -14.91 6.65 -10.48
CA PRO A 60 -14.18 7.91 -10.42
C PRO A 60 -13.47 8.13 -9.08
N SER A 61 -12.20 8.52 -9.14
CA SER A 61 -11.38 8.90 -7.97
C SER A 61 -11.20 7.78 -6.93
N VAL A 62 -11.17 6.52 -7.36
CA VAL A 62 -10.88 5.37 -6.49
C VAL A 62 -9.53 4.76 -6.85
N TYR A 63 -8.71 4.52 -5.83
CA TYR A 63 -7.42 3.85 -5.96
C TYR A 63 -7.17 2.94 -4.75
N ARG A 64 -6.26 1.97 -4.92
CA ARG A 64 -5.79 1.11 -3.83
C ARG A 64 -4.30 1.28 -3.60
N LEU A 65 -3.92 1.53 -2.35
CA LEU A 65 -2.54 1.51 -1.91
C LEU A 65 -2.21 0.16 -1.28
N ASN A 66 -1.10 -0.44 -1.69
CA ASN A 66 -0.60 -1.71 -1.18
C ASN A 66 0.80 -1.53 -0.59
N ILE A 67 1.05 -2.14 0.58
CA ILE A 67 2.30 -1.94 1.32
C ILE A 67 2.78 -3.28 1.90
N GLY A 68 4.02 -3.64 1.60
CA GLY A 68 4.68 -4.79 2.20
C GLY A 68 5.20 -4.47 3.61
N VAL A 69 4.66 -5.13 4.63
CA VAL A 69 4.97 -4.87 6.05
C VAL A 69 5.64 -6.07 6.74
N SER A 70 6.21 -5.85 7.93
CA SER A 70 6.76 -6.91 8.78
C SER A 70 5.66 -7.85 9.28
N SER A 71 6.07 -9.04 9.73
CA SER A 71 5.15 -10.01 10.33
C SER A 71 4.41 -9.44 11.53
N ASP A 72 5.12 -8.72 12.41
CA ASP A 72 4.54 -8.14 13.63
C ASP A 72 3.52 -7.05 13.30
N THR A 73 3.83 -6.16 12.36
CA THR A 73 2.90 -5.14 11.88
C THR A 73 1.68 -5.78 11.22
N PHE A 74 1.88 -6.79 10.37
CA PHE A 74 0.78 -7.49 9.71
C PHE A 74 -0.17 -8.16 10.70
N ASP A 75 0.37 -8.86 11.70
CA ASP A 75 -0.43 -9.58 12.69
C ASP A 75 -1.20 -8.61 13.62
N ARG A 76 -0.64 -7.40 13.86
CA ARG A 76 -1.32 -6.31 14.58
C ARG A 76 -2.50 -5.71 13.79
N LEU A 77 -2.31 -5.49 12.49
CA LEU A 77 -3.32 -4.83 11.63
C LEU A 77 -4.39 -5.80 11.12
N VAL A 78 -4.01 -7.05 10.85
CA VAL A 78 -4.88 -8.08 10.27
C VAL A 78 -4.97 -9.26 11.25
N PRO A 79 -5.81 -9.14 12.29
CA PRO A 79 -6.01 -10.21 13.27
C PRO A 79 -6.58 -11.46 12.62
N GLY A 80 -6.31 -12.63 13.21
CA GLY A 80 -6.54 -13.94 12.58
C GLY A 80 -7.97 -14.22 12.09
N ASN A 81 -8.99 -13.59 12.67
CA ASN A 81 -10.38 -13.70 12.22
C ASN A 81 -10.67 -12.99 10.89
N ALA A 82 -9.96 -11.90 10.59
CA ALA A 82 -10.06 -11.18 9.32
C ALA A 82 -9.47 -11.98 8.16
N ARG A 83 -8.72 -13.06 8.44
CA ARG A 83 -8.13 -13.96 7.43
C ARG A 83 -9.08 -15.05 6.94
N THR A 84 -10.23 -15.22 7.60
CA THR A 84 -11.17 -16.34 7.35
C THR A 84 -12.56 -15.90 6.91
N SER A 85 -12.90 -14.62 7.04
CA SER A 85 -14.15 -14.03 6.57
C SER A 85 -14.07 -13.67 5.09
N ALA A 86 -15.21 -13.66 4.38
CA ALA A 86 -15.30 -13.03 3.07
C ALA A 86 -14.99 -11.53 3.22
N VAL A 87 -13.79 -11.12 2.79
CA VAL A 87 -13.33 -9.72 2.84
C VAL A 87 -13.91 -8.99 1.64
N ASP A 88 -14.57 -7.86 1.88
CA ASP A 88 -14.97 -6.92 0.83
C ASP A 88 -13.79 -5.97 0.54
N TYR A 89 -13.11 -6.20 -0.59
CA TYR A 89 -11.95 -5.40 -1.01
C TYR A 89 -12.33 -4.06 -1.65
N THR A 90 -13.62 -3.75 -1.74
CA THR A 90 -14.13 -2.46 -2.23
C THR A 90 -14.34 -1.45 -1.10
N GLU A 91 -14.27 -1.90 0.16
CA GLU A 91 -14.45 -1.08 1.35
C GLU A 91 -13.34 -0.02 1.45
N SER A 92 -13.72 1.25 1.46
CA SER A 92 -12.79 2.37 1.60
C SER A 92 -12.39 2.57 3.06
N ASP A 93 -11.22 3.17 3.25
CA ASP A 93 -10.69 3.58 4.55
C ASP A 93 -10.51 2.44 5.58
N ARG A 94 -10.27 1.22 5.08
CA ARG A 94 -10.03 0.05 5.91
C ARG A 94 -8.72 -0.63 5.53
N ILE A 95 -7.88 -0.88 6.54
CA ILE A 95 -6.69 -1.74 6.36
C ILE A 95 -7.14 -3.19 6.28
N LEU A 96 -6.81 -3.83 5.16
CA LEU A 96 -7.12 -5.22 4.86
C LEU A 96 -5.83 -5.98 4.50
N PRO A 97 -5.78 -7.31 4.63
CA PRO A 97 -4.72 -8.08 3.97
C PRO A 97 -4.79 -7.84 2.47
N HIS A 98 -3.66 -7.85 1.75
CA HIS A 98 -3.72 -7.81 0.29
C HIS A 98 -4.44 -9.08 -0.24
N PRO A 99 -5.34 -8.97 -1.23
CA PRO A 99 -6.13 -10.12 -1.73
C PRO A 99 -5.28 -11.31 -2.18
N GLU A 100 -4.19 -11.05 -2.91
CA GLU A 100 -3.25 -12.09 -3.36
C GLU A 100 -2.01 -12.24 -2.44
N TYR A 101 -1.38 -11.13 -2.06
CA TYR A 101 -0.12 -11.12 -1.30
C TYR A 101 -0.27 -11.06 0.22
N GLY A 102 -1.47 -11.25 0.77
CA GLY A 102 -1.68 -11.26 2.23
C GLY A 102 -0.84 -12.32 2.95
N GLY A 103 -0.64 -13.50 2.34
CA GLY A 103 0.26 -14.53 2.85
C GLY A 103 1.74 -14.11 2.92
N ALA A 104 2.13 -13.16 2.05
CA ALA A 104 3.47 -12.56 2.03
C ALA A 104 3.58 -11.30 2.91
N LYS A 105 2.60 -11.05 3.80
CA LYS A 105 2.56 -9.92 4.73
C LYS A 105 2.41 -8.56 4.04
N TRP A 106 1.53 -8.50 3.05
CA TRP A 106 1.11 -7.24 2.43
C TRP A 106 -0.26 -6.82 2.92
N VAL A 107 -0.42 -5.53 3.20
CA VAL A 107 -1.72 -4.92 3.50
C VAL A 107 -2.15 -4.02 2.34
N CYS A 108 -3.44 -3.74 2.27
CA CYS A 108 -4.01 -2.81 1.31
C CYS A 108 -5.06 -1.90 1.96
N VAL A 109 -5.31 -0.75 1.34
CA VAL A 109 -6.38 0.20 1.69
C VAL A 109 -6.87 0.90 0.44
N VAL A 110 -8.19 0.99 0.28
CA VAL A 110 -8.83 1.77 -0.77
C VAL A 110 -9.16 3.16 -0.22
N ASN A 111 -8.81 4.22 -0.94
CA ASN A 111 -9.12 5.62 -0.58
C ASN A 111 -9.02 5.92 0.93
N PRO A 112 -7.83 5.82 1.55
CA PRO A 112 -7.67 6.18 2.96
C PRO A 112 -8.18 7.60 3.24
N SER A 113 -8.84 7.78 4.38
CA SER A 113 -9.13 9.12 4.92
C SER A 113 -7.84 9.85 5.27
N GLU A 114 -7.91 11.16 5.46
CA GLU A 114 -6.75 11.93 5.91
C GLU A 114 -6.20 11.41 7.25
N ASP A 115 -7.08 11.01 8.18
CA ASP A 115 -6.70 10.45 9.47
C ASP A 115 -6.03 9.09 9.32
N THR A 116 -6.63 8.15 8.56
CA THR A 116 -6.00 6.85 8.29
C THR A 116 -4.69 7.02 7.55
N PHE A 117 -4.60 7.97 6.62
CA PHE A 117 -3.37 8.26 5.92
C PHE A 117 -2.28 8.75 6.88
N ALA A 118 -2.62 9.73 7.72
CA ALA A 118 -1.70 10.37 8.65
C ALA A 118 -1.20 9.41 9.74
N GLU A 119 -2.12 8.70 10.39
CA GLU A 119 -1.87 7.91 11.60
C GLU A 119 -1.45 6.47 11.29
N VAL A 120 -1.93 5.89 10.18
CA VAL A 120 -1.71 4.48 9.86
C VAL A 120 -0.83 4.31 8.62
N VAL A 121 -1.20 4.88 7.48
CA VAL A 121 -0.49 4.64 6.21
C VAL A 121 0.93 5.19 6.24
N ARG A 122 1.15 6.41 6.73
CA ARG A 122 2.48 7.02 6.78
C ARG A 122 3.52 6.18 7.54
N PRO A 123 3.24 5.68 8.76
CA PRO A 123 4.13 4.71 9.43
C PRO A 123 4.42 3.46 8.60
N LEU A 124 3.43 2.92 7.88
CA LEU A 124 3.61 1.72 7.05
C LEU A 124 4.47 1.99 5.82
N LEU A 125 4.32 3.15 5.19
CA LEU A 125 5.19 3.58 4.09
C LEU A 125 6.65 3.71 4.56
N ALA A 126 6.87 4.31 5.73
CA ALA A 126 8.20 4.41 6.33
C ALA A 126 8.77 3.01 6.65
N GLU A 127 7.96 2.11 7.23
CA GLU A 127 8.38 0.73 7.46
C GLU A 127 8.77 0.01 6.16
N ALA A 128 7.95 0.12 5.12
CA ALA A 128 8.21 -0.50 3.82
C ALA A 128 9.50 0.02 3.17
N HIS A 129 9.79 1.32 3.35
CA HIS A 129 11.05 1.95 2.96
C HIS A 129 12.24 1.34 3.72
N PHE A 130 12.23 1.32 5.06
CA PHE A 130 13.36 0.84 5.87
C PHE A 130 13.64 -0.66 5.79
N ARG A 131 12.63 -1.51 5.51
CA ARG A 131 12.68 -2.98 5.63
C ARG A 131 13.71 -3.72 4.75
N GLY A 132 14.50 -3.05 3.93
CA GLY A 132 15.60 -3.72 3.23
C GLY A 132 16.83 -2.86 3.03
N GLU A 133 17.07 -1.92 3.93
CA GLU A 133 18.45 -1.64 4.29
C GLU A 133 18.97 -2.81 5.14
N PRO A 134 20.07 -3.49 4.75
CA PRO A 134 20.80 -4.29 5.73
C PRO A 134 21.23 -3.37 6.87
N PRO A 135 21.25 -3.83 8.13
CA PRO A 135 21.74 -3.01 9.22
C PRO A 135 23.14 -2.51 8.87
N LEU A 136 23.34 -1.19 8.99
CA LEU A 136 24.67 -0.58 8.91
C LEU A 136 25.56 -1.33 9.90
N THR A 137 26.49 -2.12 9.35
CA THR A 137 27.42 -2.88 10.18
C THR A 137 28.43 -1.88 10.72
N THR A 138 28.35 -1.57 12.01
CA THR A 138 29.34 -0.78 12.74
C THR A 138 30.64 -1.56 12.92
#